data_AF-A0A2I0BBG6-F1
#
_entry.id   AF-A0A2I0BBG6-F1
#
_cell.length_a   1.000
_cell.length_b   1.000
_cell.length_c   1.000
_cell.angle_alpha   90.00
_cell.angle_beta   90.00
_cell.angle_gamma   90.00
#
_symmetry.space_group_name_H-M   'P 1'
#
loop_
_entity.id
_entity.type
_entity.pdbx_description
1 polymer ?
#
loop_
_entity_poly.entity_id
_entity_poly.type
_entity_poly.pdbx_seq_one_letter_code
_entity_poly.pdbx_strand_id
1 'polypeptide(L)'
;MKECEFRASQPQTMWRVAGCRWKREVRRISSAVCHRLEDEGHWIYSPEWWGDGGIVGHTVFRSTSEHGNGVVSVAAYPSSRPGPEEWPKIERRLQERHVGVDSALKRDEQLKILGYQWRVLRFNDDTRQSTVKVMAAYRAADPASLYLMQQPHCLAVPSDLKSMVSAGLTALSSSGFNLHNAVNGKATMNVLCIGHGGGSLPLFLASKIRGAMIDVVEIDPVVISASIQAMGFPAFAAMRKPDQLSVAQPAESANLLWGNMHDQLSVHKSDAADFIDICSNIYDLVFIDAYDGDDIFPHKLWDRNGPFLKSLRSRLDLRHGTIVVNLHADTDENSILPMGKYVMQVCRAYKELLGLAFAVSVPWICNLTLVASTRFGLGSAERRLPMSSDMVLNSLASKSNMVDFLLDLPFPSLQYIKRGFVLID
;
A
#
# COMPACT_ATOMS: atom_id res chain seq x y z
N MET A 1 -7.80 -25.17 -2.37
CA MET A 1 -8.62 -24.17 -1.66
C MET A 1 -9.39 -24.86 -0.54
N LYS A 2 -8.96 -24.69 0.71
CA LYS A 2 -9.78 -24.96 1.90
C LYS A 2 -9.81 -23.66 2.67
N GLU A 3 -10.96 -22.99 2.65
CA GLU A 3 -11.23 -21.83 3.49
C GLU A 3 -11.05 -22.24 4.95
N CYS A 4 -10.16 -21.55 5.67
CA CYS A 4 -10.10 -21.66 7.12
C CYS A 4 -11.30 -20.91 7.71
N GLU A 5 -12.41 -21.61 7.94
CA GLU A 5 -13.51 -21.12 8.78
C GLU A 5 -12.99 -20.82 10.19
N PHE A 6 -12.93 -19.54 10.56
CA PHE A 6 -12.74 -19.14 11.94
C PHE A 6 -14.10 -19.04 12.65
N ARG A 7 -14.47 -20.09 13.38
CA ARG A 7 -15.54 -20.00 14.39
C ARG A 7 -15.02 -19.21 15.59
N ALA A 8 -15.54 -18.01 15.80
CA ALA A 8 -15.34 -17.24 17.01
C ALA A 8 -16.02 -17.96 18.20
N SER A 9 -15.24 -18.48 19.15
CA SER A 9 -15.73 -18.92 20.45
C SER A 9 -15.51 -17.82 21.50
N GLN A 10 -16.61 -17.37 22.12
CA GLN A 10 -16.61 -16.45 23.25
C GLN A 10 -15.98 -17.11 24.50
N PRO A 11 -15.29 -16.36 25.38
CA PRO A 11 -14.72 -16.92 26.60
C PRO A 11 -15.76 -17.01 27.72
N GLN A 12 -16.02 -18.22 28.22
CA GLN A 12 -16.68 -18.44 29.50
C GLN A 12 -15.66 -18.48 30.65
N THR A 13 -16.11 -17.94 31.78
CA THR A 13 -15.39 -17.60 33.02
C THR A 13 -14.97 -18.75 33.92
N MET A 14 -13.92 -18.43 34.71
CA MET A 14 -13.51 -18.97 36.03
C MET A 14 -12.98 -20.40 36.11
N TRP A 15 -11.78 -20.56 36.68
CA TRP A 15 -11.59 -21.07 38.07
C TRP A 15 -10.27 -20.54 38.66
N ARG A 16 -10.31 -20.22 39.96
CA ARG A 16 -9.22 -19.70 40.79
C ARG A 16 -8.29 -20.83 41.25
N VAL A 17 -6.98 -20.61 41.24
CA VAL A 17 -6.06 -21.17 42.24
C VAL A 17 -5.03 -20.10 42.61
N ALA A 18 -4.86 -19.89 43.92
CA ALA A 18 -3.94 -18.94 44.53
C ALA A 18 -2.56 -19.57 44.76
N GLY A 19 -1.49 -18.79 44.60
CA GLY A 19 -0.12 -19.19 44.96
C GLY A 19 0.86 -18.01 44.86
N CYS A 20 1.46 -17.65 45.99
CA CYS A 20 2.18 -16.43 46.34
C CYS A 20 3.31 -15.90 45.42
N ARG A 21 3.30 -14.55 45.28
CA ARG A 21 4.38 -13.55 45.13
C ARG A 21 5.82 -14.07 45.00
N TRP A 22 6.58 -13.46 44.07
CA TRP A 22 7.78 -12.66 44.34
C TRP A 22 7.87 -11.50 43.34
N LYS A 23 8.10 -10.29 43.88
CA LYS A 23 8.17 -9.02 43.12
C LYS A 23 9.54 -8.91 42.43
N ARG A 24 9.54 -8.71 41.11
CA ARG A 24 10.57 -7.94 40.42
C ARG A 24 9.89 -6.94 39.49
N GLU A 25 10.19 -5.67 39.74
CA GLU A 25 9.71 -4.48 39.09
C GLU A 25 10.20 -4.44 37.62
N VAL A 26 9.51 -5.13 36.72
CA VAL A 26 9.61 -4.83 35.29
C VAL A 26 8.43 -3.94 34.97
N ARG A 27 8.70 -2.67 34.65
CA ARG A 27 7.71 -1.74 34.10
C ARG A 27 7.04 -2.44 32.92
N ARG A 28 5.84 -2.97 33.13
CA ARG A 28 4.93 -3.38 32.08
C ARG A 28 4.69 -2.12 31.25
N ILE A 29 5.30 -2.08 30.06
CA ILE A 29 4.86 -1.21 28.99
C ILE A 29 3.44 -1.71 28.68
N SER A 30 2.46 -1.03 29.26
CA SER A 30 1.05 -1.34 29.10
C SER A 30 0.73 -1.33 27.61
N SER A 31 0.26 -2.46 27.09
CA SER A 31 -0.26 -2.63 25.73
C SER A 31 -1.63 -1.97 25.55
N ALA A 32 -1.88 -0.85 26.24
CA ALA A 32 -3.07 -0.05 26.07
C ALA A 32 -2.93 0.74 24.76
N VAL A 33 -3.24 0.04 23.67
CA VAL A 33 -3.45 0.60 22.33
C VAL A 33 -4.45 1.74 22.47
N CYS A 34 -3.98 2.97 22.30
CA CYS A 34 -4.88 4.08 22.04
C CYS A 34 -5.47 3.80 20.65
N HIS A 35 -6.67 3.23 20.62
CA HIS A 35 -7.46 3.09 19.41
C HIS A 35 -7.72 4.51 18.87
N ARG A 36 -6.98 4.95 17.85
CA ARG A 36 -7.48 6.04 17.03
C ARG A 36 -8.68 5.48 16.26
N LEU A 37 -9.89 5.81 16.70
CA LEU A 37 -11.15 5.55 15.98
C LEU A 37 -11.24 6.29 14.62
N GLU A 38 -10.11 6.81 14.12
CA GLU A 38 -9.97 7.61 12.90
C GLU A 38 -9.48 6.79 11.70
N ASP A 39 -9.03 5.54 11.90
CA ASP A 39 -8.64 4.66 10.78
C ASP A 39 -9.88 4.08 10.10
N GLU A 40 -10.41 4.81 9.12
CA GLU A 40 -11.55 4.38 8.30
C GLU A 40 -11.31 3.05 7.57
N GLY A 41 -10.04 2.69 7.36
CA GLY A 41 -9.65 1.43 6.75
C GLY A 41 -9.46 0.30 7.76
N HIS A 42 -9.78 0.47 9.04
CA HIS A 42 -9.58 -0.56 10.07
C HIS A 42 -10.49 -1.79 9.88
N TRP A 43 -10.02 -2.99 10.25
CA TRP A 43 -10.75 -4.25 10.09
C TRP A 43 -12.14 -4.28 10.74
N ILE A 44 -12.41 -3.40 11.71
CA ILE A 44 -13.75 -3.28 12.32
C ILE A 44 -14.83 -2.91 11.30
N TYR A 45 -14.46 -2.20 10.23
CA TYR A 45 -15.34 -1.83 9.14
C TYR A 45 -15.33 -2.88 8.01
N SER A 46 -14.62 -4.01 8.16
CA SER A 46 -14.55 -5.04 7.12
C SER A 46 -15.89 -5.57 6.64
N PRO A 47 -16.98 -5.65 7.43
CA PRO A 47 -18.28 -6.02 6.88
C PRO A 47 -18.77 -5.12 5.74
N GLU A 48 -18.31 -3.86 5.66
CA GLU A 48 -18.67 -2.92 4.60
C GLU A 48 -18.00 -3.22 3.26
N TRP A 49 -16.94 -4.02 3.19
CA TRP A 49 -16.27 -4.36 1.92
C TRP A 49 -15.98 -5.84 1.74
N TRP A 50 -15.99 -6.62 2.82
CA TRP A 50 -15.76 -8.05 2.78
C TRP A 50 -17.04 -8.81 2.38
N GLY A 51 -18.22 -8.25 2.67
CA GLY A 51 -19.52 -8.80 2.28
C GLY A 51 -20.21 -9.70 3.32
N ASP A 52 -19.60 -9.87 4.50
CA ASP A 52 -20.06 -10.82 5.52
C ASP A 52 -21.26 -10.32 6.33
N GLY A 53 -21.58 -9.02 6.21
CA GLY A 53 -22.66 -8.36 6.95
C GLY A 53 -24.03 -8.42 6.28
N GLY A 54 -24.23 -9.28 5.27
CA GLY A 54 -25.47 -9.32 4.47
C GLY A 54 -25.61 -8.16 3.46
N ILE A 55 -24.56 -7.35 3.30
CA ILE A 55 -24.50 -6.27 2.32
C ILE A 55 -24.08 -6.87 0.97
N VAL A 56 -25.01 -6.90 0.03
CA VAL A 56 -24.74 -7.36 -1.35
C VAL A 56 -24.05 -6.24 -2.11
N GLY A 57 -22.83 -6.51 -2.58
CA GLY A 57 -22.09 -5.58 -3.43
C GLY A 57 -22.71 -5.50 -4.83
N HIS A 58 -22.69 -4.32 -5.44
CA HIS A 58 -23.16 -4.12 -6.82
C HIS A 58 -21.98 -4.04 -7.78
N THR A 59 -21.95 -4.88 -8.81
CA THR A 59 -20.90 -4.81 -9.84
C THR A 59 -21.04 -3.50 -10.63
N VAL A 60 -20.00 -2.66 -10.58
CA VAL A 60 -19.93 -1.37 -11.30
C VAL A 60 -18.96 -1.41 -12.47
N PHE A 61 -18.14 -2.45 -12.56
CA PHE A 61 -17.26 -2.71 -13.69
C PHE A 61 -17.09 -4.22 -13.86
N ARG A 62 -17.08 -4.68 -15.11
CA ARG A 62 -16.75 -6.05 -15.46
C ARG A 62 -16.17 -6.07 -16.86
N SER A 63 -15.01 -6.70 -17.03
CA SER A 63 -14.37 -6.85 -18.33
C SER A 63 -13.46 -8.08 -18.33
N THR A 64 -13.25 -8.67 -19.49
CA THR A 64 -12.38 -9.84 -19.64
C THR A 64 -10.99 -9.39 -20.06
N SER A 65 -9.99 -9.85 -19.33
CA SER A 65 -8.58 -9.63 -19.58
C SER A 65 -8.00 -10.68 -20.53
N GLU A 66 -7.17 -10.20 -21.46
CA GLU A 66 -6.36 -11.04 -22.34
C GLU A 66 -4.95 -11.31 -21.76
N HIS A 67 -4.65 -10.81 -20.56
CA HIS A 67 -3.31 -10.84 -19.94
C HIS A 67 -3.22 -11.81 -18.76
N GLY A 68 -4.11 -12.80 -18.69
CA GLY A 68 -4.05 -13.90 -17.71
C GLY A 68 -4.90 -13.71 -16.45
N ASN A 69 -5.46 -12.52 -16.21
CA ASN A 69 -6.30 -12.25 -15.03
C ASN A 69 -7.77 -12.71 -15.17
N GLY A 70 -8.13 -13.30 -16.33
CA GLY A 70 -9.48 -13.78 -16.59
C GLY A 70 -10.51 -12.64 -16.56
N VAL A 71 -11.55 -12.73 -15.73
CA VAL A 71 -12.57 -11.66 -15.61
C VAL A 71 -12.19 -10.69 -14.50
N VAL A 72 -11.94 -9.43 -14.84
CA VAL A 72 -11.74 -8.34 -13.89
C VAL A 72 -13.09 -7.72 -13.56
N SER A 73 -13.49 -7.73 -12.29
CA SER A 73 -14.73 -7.12 -11.82
C SER A 73 -14.49 -6.18 -10.65
N VAL A 74 -15.32 -5.14 -10.53
CA VAL A 74 -15.32 -4.23 -9.38
C VAL A 74 -16.70 -4.20 -8.77
N ALA A 75 -16.79 -4.58 -7.50
CA ALA A 75 -18.00 -4.51 -6.71
C ALA A 75 -18.01 -3.25 -5.82
N ALA A 76 -19.18 -2.64 -5.73
CA ALA A 76 -19.47 -1.45 -4.95
C ALA A 76 -20.19 -1.81 -3.65
N TYR A 77 -19.71 -1.26 -2.54
CA TYR A 77 -20.37 -1.38 -1.25
C TYR A 77 -20.50 0.00 -0.58
N PRO A 78 -21.53 0.24 0.24
CA PRO A 78 -21.66 1.49 0.98
C PRO A 78 -20.53 1.66 2.00
N SER A 79 -20.13 2.90 2.27
CA SER A 79 -19.25 3.21 3.41
C SER A 79 -19.98 4.04 4.45
N SER A 80 -19.81 3.72 5.74
CA SER A 80 -20.42 4.47 6.84
C SER A 80 -19.69 5.77 7.19
N ARG A 81 -18.47 5.94 6.68
CA ARG A 81 -17.59 7.08 6.98
C ARG A 81 -17.12 7.76 5.69
N PRO A 82 -16.77 9.05 5.74
CA PRO A 82 -17.19 10.02 6.75
C PRO A 82 -18.72 10.20 6.75
N GLY A 83 -19.28 10.57 7.90
CA GLY A 83 -20.72 10.78 8.04
C GLY A 83 -21.21 12.04 7.30
N PRO A 84 -22.50 12.14 6.93
CA PRO A 84 -23.05 13.29 6.20
C PRO A 84 -22.77 14.65 6.85
N GLU A 85 -22.63 14.69 8.18
CA GLU A 85 -22.30 15.87 8.96
C GLU A 85 -20.89 16.43 8.69
N GLU A 86 -19.97 15.61 8.17
CA GLU A 86 -18.60 15.99 7.85
C GLU A 86 -18.45 16.44 6.39
N TRP A 87 -19.39 16.05 5.51
CA TRP A 87 -19.32 16.34 4.07
C TRP A 87 -19.18 17.84 3.77
N PRO A 88 -19.94 18.76 4.41
CA PRO A 88 -19.78 20.20 4.14
C PRO A 88 -18.39 20.74 4.47
N LYS A 89 -17.69 20.15 5.46
CA LYS A 89 -16.30 20.54 5.79
C LYS A 89 -15.34 20.06 4.69
N ILE A 90 -15.56 18.87 4.16
CA ILE A 90 -14.75 18.29 3.07
C ILE A 90 -14.98 19.05 1.77
N GLU A 91 -16.24 19.33 1.41
CA GLU A 91 -16.61 20.17 0.25
C GLU A 91 -15.89 21.53 0.31
N ARG A 92 -15.88 22.19 1.48
CA ARG A 92 -15.18 23.45 1.67
C ARG A 92 -13.67 23.32 1.45
N ARG A 93 -13.03 22.27 1.99
CA ARG A 93 -11.59 22.03 1.80
C ARG A 93 -11.25 21.79 0.33
N LEU A 94 -12.08 21.06 -0.42
CA LEU A 94 -11.91 20.87 -1.86
C LEU A 94 -12.03 22.20 -2.61
N GLN A 95 -12.97 23.07 -2.20
CA GLN A 95 -13.12 24.40 -2.77
C GLN A 95 -11.91 25.31 -2.47
N GLU A 96 -11.42 25.31 -1.23
CA GLU A 96 -10.29 26.16 -0.79
C GLU A 96 -8.99 25.85 -1.55
N ARG A 97 -8.77 24.59 -1.95
CA ARG A 97 -7.62 24.20 -2.81
C ARG A 97 -7.62 24.93 -4.16
N HIS A 98 -8.76 25.51 -4.59
CA HIS A 98 -8.96 26.09 -5.92
C HIS A 98 -8.97 27.61 -5.97
N VAL A 99 -9.02 28.29 -4.81
CA VAL A 99 -9.13 29.75 -4.73
C VAL A 99 -7.83 30.46 -5.18
N GLY A 100 -6.75 29.70 -5.42
CA GLY A 100 -5.44 30.25 -5.81
C GLY A 100 -5.20 30.52 -7.31
N VAL A 101 -6.14 30.25 -8.23
CA VAL A 101 -5.84 30.29 -9.69
C VAL A 101 -6.54 31.39 -10.49
N ASP A 102 -7.72 31.89 -10.13
CA ASP A 102 -8.24 33.16 -10.69
C ASP A 102 -9.51 33.58 -9.97
N SER A 103 -9.54 34.83 -9.48
CA SER A 103 -10.48 35.30 -8.45
C SER A 103 -11.80 35.86 -8.97
N ALA A 104 -12.07 35.81 -10.28
CA ALA A 104 -13.21 36.52 -10.88
C ALA A 104 -14.41 35.64 -11.33
N LEU A 105 -14.30 34.30 -11.38
CA LEU A 105 -15.31 33.44 -12.03
C LEU A 105 -16.02 32.39 -11.15
N LYS A 106 -15.66 32.19 -9.88
CA LYS A 106 -15.91 30.90 -9.20
C LYS A 106 -17.04 30.83 -8.17
N ARG A 107 -18.28 31.17 -8.55
CA ARG A 107 -19.47 30.75 -7.78
C ARG A 107 -20.17 29.49 -8.32
N ASP A 108 -19.86 29.07 -9.55
CA ASP A 108 -20.49 27.92 -10.23
C ASP A 108 -19.72 26.58 -10.15
N GLU A 109 -18.56 26.55 -9.47
CA GLU A 109 -17.70 25.35 -9.37
C GLU A 109 -17.87 24.55 -8.07
N GLN A 110 -18.96 24.73 -7.32
CA GLN A 110 -19.11 24.04 -6.03
C GLN A 110 -19.33 22.54 -6.25
N LEU A 111 -18.39 21.70 -5.80
CA LEU A 111 -18.59 20.26 -5.72
C LEU A 111 -19.51 19.91 -4.55
N LYS A 112 -20.42 18.98 -4.80
CA LYS A 112 -21.33 18.40 -3.82
C LYS A 112 -21.09 16.90 -3.71
N ILE A 113 -20.96 16.42 -2.48
CA ILE A 113 -20.72 15.01 -2.19
C ILE A 113 -22.04 14.24 -2.27
N LEU A 114 -22.06 13.15 -3.02
CA LEU A 114 -23.18 12.19 -3.06
C LEU A 114 -23.04 11.12 -1.97
N GLY A 115 -21.80 10.70 -1.71
CA GLY A 115 -21.49 9.74 -0.67
C GLY A 115 -20.15 9.05 -0.87
N TYR A 116 -19.91 8.06 -0.02
CA TYR A 116 -18.68 7.26 -0.01
C TYR A 116 -19.01 5.78 -0.19
N GLN A 117 -18.17 5.11 -0.96
CA GLN A 117 -18.33 3.70 -1.30
C GLN A 117 -16.99 2.99 -1.19
N TRP A 118 -17.01 1.73 -0.76
CA TRP A 118 -15.91 0.81 -0.96
C TRP A 118 -16.01 0.20 -2.35
N ARG A 119 -14.86 0.07 -3.02
CA ARG A 119 -14.71 -0.60 -4.31
C ARG A 119 -13.75 -1.76 -4.13
N VAL A 120 -14.21 -2.95 -4.46
CA VAL A 120 -13.45 -4.19 -4.33
C VAL A 120 -13.21 -4.75 -5.72
N LEU A 121 -11.95 -4.74 -6.14
CA LEU A 121 -11.49 -5.32 -7.39
C LEU A 121 -11.21 -6.81 -7.18
N ARG A 122 -11.74 -7.62 -8.09
CA ARG A 122 -11.65 -9.08 -8.06
C ARG A 122 -11.24 -9.62 -9.42
N PHE A 123 -10.52 -10.74 -9.40
CA PHE A 123 -10.28 -11.58 -10.57
C PHE A 123 -11.15 -12.82 -10.49
N ASN A 124 -11.80 -13.15 -11.60
CA ASN A 124 -12.72 -14.28 -11.75
C ASN A 124 -13.86 -14.31 -10.71
N ASP A 125 -14.22 -13.15 -10.16
CA ASP A 125 -15.16 -12.97 -9.04
C ASP A 125 -14.72 -13.64 -7.70
N ASP A 126 -13.64 -14.42 -7.70
CA ASP A 126 -13.13 -15.18 -6.56
C ASP A 126 -12.01 -14.45 -5.81
N THR A 127 -10.92 -14.10 -6.51
CA THR A 127 -9.70 -13.57 -5.88
C THR A 127 -9.84 -12.08 -5.61
N ARG A 128 -9.86 -11.68 -4.35
CA ARG A 128 -9.87 -10.26 -3.94
C ARG A 128 -8.46 -9.67 -4.11
N GLN A 129 -8.32 -8.72 -5.02
CA GLN A 129 -7.03 -8.12 -5.37
C GLN A 129 -6.82 -6.77 -4.70
N SER A 130 -7.85 -5.92 -4.66
CA SER A 130 -7.71 -4.60 -4.07
C SER A 130 -9.02 -4.07 -3.51
N THR A 131 -8.95 -3.37 -2.39
CA THR A 131 -10.08 -2.66 -1.79
C THR A 131 -9.71 -1.21 -1.59
N VAL A 132 -10.54 -0.32 -2.11
CA VAL A 132 -10.30 1.12 -2.05
C VAL A 132 -11.56 1.85 -1.66
N LYS A 133 -11.40 3.00 -1.01
CA LYS A 133 -12.51 3.87 -0.68
C LYS A 133 -12.63 4.98 -1.71
N VAL A 134 -13.84 5.27 -2.16
CA VAL A 134 -14.13 6.26 -3.21
C VAL A 134 -15.19 7.23 -2.71
N MET A 135 -14.93 8.51 -2.92
CA MET A 135 -15.92 9.57 -2.81
C MET A 135 -16.57 9.78 -4.19
N ALA A 136 -17.89 9.81 -4.22
CA ALA A 136 -18.66 10.25 -5.37
C ALA A 136 -19.14 11.70 -5.16
N ALA A 137 -18.92 12.55 -6.15
CA ALA A 137 -19.33 13.94 -6.12
C ALA A 137 -19.85 14.41 -7.49
N TYR A 138 -20.60 15.50 -7.51
CA TYR A 138 -21.08 16.16 -8.72
C TYR A 138 -20.84 17.68 -8.62
N ARG A 139 -20.86 18.36 -9.76
CA ARG A 139 -20.81 19.83 -9.81
C ARG A 139 -22.20 20.39 -9.59
N ALA A 140 -22.38 21.33 -8.66
CA ALA A 140 -23.69 21.93 -8.39
C ALA A 140 -24.33 22.58 -9.64
N ALA A 141 -23.52 23.17 -10.52
CA ALA A 141 -23.98 23.74 -11.79
C ALA A 141 -24.32 22.68 -12.87
N ASP A 142 -23.83 21.44 -12.73
CA ASP A 142 -24.12 20.33 -13.64
C ASP A 142 -24.41 19.04 -12.85
N PRO A 143 -25.67 18.83 -12.43
CA PRO A 143 -26.07 17.64 -11.68
C PRO A 143 -25.90 16.32 -12.43
N ALA A 144 -25.69 16.34 -13.74
CA ALA A 144 -25.41 15.13 -14.52
C ALA A 144 -23.93 14.72 -14.47
N SER A 145 -23.05 15.60 -14.02
CA SER A 145 -21.63 15.29 -13.84
C SER A 145 -21.40 14.33 -12.67
N LEU A 146 -20.57 13.30 -12.88
CA LEU A 146 -20.17 12.37 -11.82
C LEU A 146 -18.64 12.31 -11.76
N TYR A 147 -18.11 12.62 -10.58
CA TYR A 147 -16.70 12.55 -10.25
C TYR A 147 -16.47 11.48 -9.20
N LEU A 148 -15.55 10.56 -9.48
CA LEU A 148 -15.09 9.56 -8.54
C LEU A 148 -13.67 9.93 -8.10
N MET A 149 -13.46 9.96 -6.79
CA MET A 149 -12.17 10.26 -6.19
C MET A 149 -11.82 9.20 -5.16
N GLN A 150 -10.83 8.37 -5.46
CA GLN A 150 -10.23 7.47 -4.48
C GLN A 150 -9.70 8.27 -3.28
N GLN A 151 -9.94 7.75 -2.08
CA GLN A 151 -9.52 8.38 -0.83
C GLN A 151 -8.11 7.91 -0.48
N PRO A 152 -7.07 8.74 -0.73
CA PRO A 152 -5.68 8.29 -0.71
C PRO A 152 -5.16 8.01 0.69
N HIS A 153 -5.81 8.54 1.72
CA HIS A 153 -5.43 8.35 3.12
C HIS A 153 -5.93 7.02 3.70
N CYS A 154 -6.82 6.32 2.98
CA CYS A 154 -7.53 5.15 3.47
C CYS A 154 -6.96 3.88 2.84
N LEU A 155 -6.27 3.07 3.65
CA LEU A 155 -5.84 1.72 3.27
C LEU A 155 -6.76 0.73 4.00
N ALA A 156 -7.58 -0.05 3.28
CA ALA A 156 -8.47 -1.03 3.91
C ALA A 156 -7.67 -2.21 4.47
N VAL A 157 -7.91 -2.67 5.69
CA VAL A 157 -7.35 -3.96 6.14
C VAL A 157 -8.32 -5.06 5.70
N PRO A 158 -7.81 -6.06 4.99
CA PRO A 158 -6.54 -6.66 5.31
C PRO A 158 -5.42 -6.29 4.33
N SER A 159 -5.59 -5.28 3.47
CA SER A 159 -4.60 -4.97 2.43
C SER A 159 -3.20 -4.89 3.03
N ASP A 160 -2.33 -5.78 2.56
CA ASP A 160 -0.93 -5.91 2.94
C ASP A 160 -0.19 -4.58 2.85
N LEU A 161 -0.75 -3.64 2.09
CA LEU A 161 -0.33 -2.25 1.95
C LEU A 161 0.01 -1.58 3.28
N LYS A 162 -0.77 -1.76 4.36
CA LYS A 162 -0.40 -1.18 5.68
C LYS A 162 0.92 -1.74 6.19
N SER A 163 1.12 -3.05 6.02
CA SER A 163 2.35 -3.73 6.40
C SER A 163 3.52 -3.33 5.49
N MET A 164 3.31 -3.32 4.18
CA MET A 164 4.31 -2.91 3.19
C MET A 164 4.78 -1.47 3.43
N VAL A 165 3.86 -0.51 3.60
CA VAL A 165 4.17 0.89 3.88
C VAL A 165 4.93 1.01 5.20
N SER A 166 4.44 0.37 6.27
CA SER A 166 5.05 0.44 7.60
C SER A 166 6.46 -0.13 7.60
N ALA A 167 6.64 -1.36 7.11
CA ALA A 167 7.92 -2.05 7.11
C ALA A 167 8.90 -1.42 6.10
N GLY A 168 8.43 -1.07 4.91
CA GLY A 168 9.21 -0.46 3.84
C GLY A 168 9.76 0.92 4.19
N LEU A 169 8.91 1.87 4.60
CA LEU A 169 9.34 3.24 4.91
C LEU A 169 10.17 3.29 6.20
N THR A 170 9.89 2.40 7.16
CA THR A 170 10.73 2.28 8.35
C THR A 170 12.09 1.69 8.00
N ALA A 171 12.15 0.68 7.13
CA ALA A 171 13.42 0.12 6.69
C ALA A 171 14.24 1.16 5.91
N LEU A 172 13.63 1.88 4.96
CA LEU A 172 14.28 2.97 4.23
C LEU A 172 14.79 4.08 5.18
N SER A 173 14.01 4.43 6.19
CA SER A 173 14.44 5.40 7.20
C SER A 173 15.61 4.89 8.05
N SER A 174 15.63 3.60 8.35
CA SER A 174 16.71 2.95 9.10
C SER A 174 17.97 2.73 8.25
N SER A 175 17.88 2.72 6.92
CA SER A 175 19.05 2.63 6.02
C SER A 175 19.79 3.96 5.86
N GLY A 176 19.23 5.05 6.39
CA GLY A 176 19.84 6.38 6.42
C GLY A 176 19.21 7.38 5.43
N PHE A 177 18.15 6.99 4.71
CA PHE A 177 17.42 7.90 3.85
C PHE A 177 16.73 9.02 4.67
N ASN A 178 16.80 10.25 4.17
CA ASN A 178 16.16 11.39 4.81
C ASN A 178 14.68 11.51 4.41
N LEU A 179 13.84 10.67 5.01
CA LEU A 179 12.40 10.64 4.76
C LEU A 179 11.73 12.00 5.08
N HIS A 180 12.20 12.72 6.10
CA HIS A 180 11.64 14.03 6.46
C HIS A 180 11.77 15.04 5.30
N ASN A 181 12.89 15.08 4.59
CA ASN A 181 13.07 15.97 3.45
C ASN A 181 12.16 15.57 2.28
N ALA A 182 12.00 14.28 2.01
CA ALA A 182 11.09 13.79 0.98
C ALA A 182 9.62 14.14 1.29
N VAL A 183 9.17 13.93 2.54
CA VAL A 183 7.81 14.27 2.98
C VAL A 183 7.49 15.76 2.75
N ASN A 184 8.46 16.62 3.06
CA ASN A 184 8.32 18.07 2.89
C ASN A 184 8.57 18.58 1.46
N GLY A 185 8.88 17.70 0.50
CA GLY A 185 9.19 18.08 -0.89
C GLY A 185 10.53 18.79 -1.06
N LYS A 186 11.44 18.67 -0.08
CA LYS A 186 12.80 19.25 -0.14
C LYS A 186 13.82 18.34 -0.81
N ALA A 187 13.47 17.07 -0.99
CA ALA A 187 14.26 16.08 -1.70
C ALA A 187 13.33 15.16 -2.48
N THR A 188 13.81 14.64 -3.60
CA THR A 188 13.07 13.66 -4.38
C THR A 188 13.24 12.26 -3.78
N MET A 189 12.17 11.47 -3.76
CA MET A 189 12.17 10.06 -3.43
C MET A 189 11.58 9.27 -4.60
N ASN A 190 12.39 8.49 -5.30
CA ASN A 190 11.95 7.72 -6.44
C ASN A 190 11.40 6.37 -5.95
N VAL A 191 10.15 6.08 -6.29
CA VAL A 191 9.45 4.87 -5.91
C VAL A 191 8.98 4.13 -7.16
N LEU A 192 9.19 2.81 -7.18
CA LEU A 192 8.62 1.92 -8.18
C LEU A 192 7.57 1.03 -7.52
N CYS A 193 6.36 0.99 -8.05
CA CYS A 193 5.30 0.06 -7.66
C CYS A 193 5.06 -0.93 -8.80
N ILE A 194 5.42 -2.20 -8.61
CA ILE A 194 5.12 -3.28 -9.54
C ILE A 194 3.82 -3.95 -9.10
N GLY A 195 2.80 -3.92 -9.96
CA GLY A 195 1.43 -4.29 -9.63
C GLY A 195 0.64 -3.06 -9.21
N HIS A 196 -0.38 -2.68 -10.01
CA HIS A 196 -1.19 -1.50 -9.73
C HIS A 196 -2.41 -1.83 -8.89
N GLY A 197 -3.10 -2.93 -9.24
CA GLY A 197 -4.37 -3.31 -8.62
C GLY A 197 -5.38 -2.15 -8.68
N GLY A 198 -5.85 -1.70 -7.51
CA GLY A 198 -6.74 -0.54 -7.39
C GLY A 198 -6.03 0.81 -7.23
N GLY A 199 -4.69 0.86 -7.25
CA GLY A 199 -3.90 2.09 -7.15
C GLY A 199 -3.78 2.71 -5.76
N SER A 200 -4.24 2.03 -4.70
CA SER A 200 -4.21 2.57 -3.33
C SER A 200 -2.80 2.88 -2.82
N LEU A 201 -1.85 1.97 -3.04
CA LEU A 201 -0.47 2.14 -2.57
C LEU A 201 0.24 3.35 -3.21
N PRO A 202 0.34 3.45 -4.55
CA PRO A 202 1.02 4.58 -5.15
C PRO A 202 0.31 5.90 -4.86
N LEU A 203 -1.03 5.90 -4.83
CA LEU A 203 -1.79 7.11 -4.51
C LEU A 203 -1.61 7.55 -3.04
N PHE A 204 -1.54 6.59 -2.11
CA PHE A 204 -1.24 6.86 -0.70
C PHE A 204 0.13 7.53 -0.56
N LEU A 205 1.17 6.98 -1.19
CA LEU A 205 2.53 7.52 -1.13
C LEU A 205 2.59 8.94 -1.70
N ALA A 206 1.99 9.18 -2.88
CA ALA A 206 1.94 10.49 -3.50
C ALA A 206 1.20 11.53 -2.63
N SER A 207 0.17 11.09 -1.88
CA SER A 207 -0.59 11.98 -1.00
C SER A 207 0.16 12.36 0.29
N LYS A 208 1.03 11.46 0.79
CA LYS A 208 1.73 11.63 2.07
C LYS A 208 3.16 12.17 1.90
N ILE A 209 3.77 12.01 0.74
CA ILE A 209 5.19 12.33 0.51
C ILE A 209 5.30 13.26 -0.71
N ARG A 210 5.38 14.57 -0.45
CA ARG A 210 5.34 15.59 -1.52
C ARG A 210 6.49 15.49 -2.53
N GLY A 211 7.64 14.98 -2.10
CA GLY A 211 8.80 14.75 -2.96
C GLY A 211 8.82 13.38 -3.63
N ALA A 212 7.77 12.57 -3.52
CA ALA A 212 7.75 11.24 -4.13
C ALA A 212 7.51 11.34 -5.65
N MET A 213 8.34 10.64 -6.41
CA MET A 213 8.16 10.38 -7.83
C MET A 213 7.88 8.89 -7.99
N ILE A 214 6.66 8.54 -8.39
CA ILE A 214 6.13 7.19 -8.34
C ILE A 214 5.86 6.70 -9.75
N ASP A 215 6.63 5.70 -10.16
CA ASP A 215 6.36 4.90 -11.34
C ASP A 215 5.57 3.67 -10.91
N VAL A 216 4.44 3.41 -11.57
CA VAL A 216 3.62 2.21 -11.37
C VAL A 216 3.68 1.39 -12.64
N VAL A 217 3.90 0.08 -12.51
CA VAL A 217 3.95 -0.84 -13.65
C VAL A 217 2.82 -1.84 -13.52
N GLU A 218 1.97 -1.89 -14.53
CA GLU A 218 0.84 -2.82 -14.61
C GLU A 218 0.83 -3.48 -15.98
N ILE A 219 0.74 -4.81 -16.00
CA ILE A 219 0.75 -5.58 -17.23
C ILE A 219 -0.62 -5.57 -17.90
N ASP A 220 -1.70 -5.53 -17.10
CA ASP A 220 -3.06 -5.68 -17.59
C ASP A 220 -3.77 -4.32 -17.78
N PRO A 221 -4.05 -3.91 -19.04
CA PRO A 221 -4.77 -2.67 -19.30
C PRO A 221 -6.19 -2.65 -18.73
N VAL A 222 -6.82 -3.80 -18.52
CA VAL A 222 -8.16 -3.89 -17.91
C VAL A 222 -8.12 -3.48 -16.45
N VAL A 223 -7.06 -3.84 -15.72
CA VAL A 223 -6.85 -3.43 -14.32
C VAL A 223 -6.67 -1.92 -14.23
N ILE A 224 -5.85 -1.34 -15.11
CA ILE A 224 -5.68 0.13 -15.21
C ILE A 224 -7.04 0.79 -15.49
N SER A 225 -7.80 0.28 -16.45
CA SER A 225 -9.13 0.80 -16.80
C SER A 225 -10.11 0.72 -15.62
N ALA A 226 -10.17 -0.43 -14.94
CA ALA A 226 -11.01 -0.63 -13.77
C ALA A 226 -10.68 0.36 -12.64
N SER A 227 -9.37 0.57 -12.39
CA SER A 227 -8.91 1.50 -11.36
C SER A 227 -9.36 2.94 -11.62
N ILE A 228 -9.29 3.39 -12.88
CA ILE A 228 -9.66 4.75 -13.27
C ILE A 228 -11.19 4.91 -13.30
N GLN A 229 -11.88 4.01 -13.99
CA GLN A 229 -13.32 4.17 -14.28
C GLN A 229 -14.21 3.86 -13.09
N ALA A 230 -13.86 2.86 -12.27
CA ALA A 230 -14.72 2.39 -11.19
C ALA A 230 -14.16 2.70 -9.79
N MET A 231 -12.83 2.76 -9.66
CA MET A 231 -12.15 2.92 -8.37
C MET A 231 -11.67 4.35 -8.11
N GLY A 232 -11.89 5.27 -9.06
CA GLY A 232 -11.61 6.69 -8.88
C GLY A 232 -10.12 7.01 -8.82
N PHE A 233 -9.25 6.19 -9.39
CA PHE A 233 -7.83 6.48 -9.56
C PHE A 233 -7.64 7.59 -10.61
N PRO A 234 -6.68 8.53 -10.43
CA PRO A 234 -6.48 9.64 -11.35
C PRO A 234 -6.14 9.21 -12.78
N ALA A 235 -6.99 9.56 -13.74
CA ALA A 235 -6.78 9.23 -15.16
C ALA A 235 -5.51 9.84 -15.77
N PHE A 236 -5.07 11.02 -15.29
CA PHE A 236 -3.87 11.70 -15.81
C PHE A 236 -2.60 10.86 -15.63
N ALA A 237 -2.55 10.00 -14.61
CA ALA A 237 -1.37 9.21 -14.29
C ALA A 237 -1.08 8.16 -15.37
N ALA A 238 -2.11 7.65 -16.05
CA ALA A 238 -1.98 6.67 -17.13
C ALA A 238 -1.79 7.30 -18.53
N MET A 239 -1.89 8.63 -18.65
CA MET A 239 -1.86 9.32 -19.96
C MET A 239 -0.48 9.82 -20.39
N ARG A 240 0.60 9.58 -19.61
CA ARG A 240 1.96 9.97 -20.02
C ARG A 240 2.47 9.05 -21.14
N LYS A 241 2.35 9.50 -22.39
CA LYS A 241 3.20 9.00 -23.48
C LYS A 241 4.58 9.65 -23.37
N PRO A 242 5.69 8.88 -23.42
CA PRO A 242 7.04 9.43 -23.31
C PRO A 242 7.41 10.44 -24.42
N ASP A 243 6.73 10.41 -25.57
CA ASP A 243 7.09 11.21 -26.75
C ASP A 243 6.26 12.49 -26.97
N GLN A 244 5.36 12.85 -26.05
CA GLN A 244 4.59 14.09 -26.16
C GLN A 244 5.06 15.13 -25.13
N LEU A 245 5.98 15.99 -25.56
CA LEU A 245 6.39 17.23 -24.87
C LEU A 245 5.23 18.23 -24.66
N SER A 246 4.05 17.96 -25.24
CA SER A 246 2.83 18.71 -24.97
C SER A 246 2.06 18.04 -23.82
N VAL A 247 2.22 18.59 -22.62
CA VAL A 247 1.29 18.36 -21.51
C VAL A 247 -0.09 18.81 -22.00
N ALA A 248 -0.97 17.86 -22.37
CA ALA A 248 -2.39 18.15 -22.36
C ALA A 248 -2.68 18.55 -20.92
N GLN A 249 -3.03 19.82 -20.68
CA GLN A 249 -3.34 20.27 -19.34
C GLN A 249 -4.37 19.29 -18.75
N PRO A 250 -4.17 18.82 -17.50
CA PRO A 250 -5.17 18.02 -16.84
C PRO A 250 -6.51 18.75 -16.96
N ALA A 251 -7.57 18.03 -17.32
CA ALA A 251 -8.91 18.61 -17.30
C ALA A 251 -9.09 19.34 -15.96
N GLU A 252 -9.75 20.50 -15.93
CA GLU A 252 -9.90 21.32 -14.70
C GLU A 252 -10.39 20.49 -13.50
N SER A 253 -11.18 19.43 -13.77
CA SER A 253 -11.63 18.42 -12.80
C SER A 253 -10.53 17.56 -12.17
N ALA A 254 -9.41 17.31 -12.85
CA ALA A 254 -8.27 16.60 -12.29
C ALA A 254 -7.51 17.46 -11.27
N ASN A 255 -7.30 18.74 -11.56
CA ASN A 255 -6.75 19.69 -10.59
C ASN A 255 -7.69 19.81 -9.38
N LEU A 256 -9.02 19.79 -9.64
CA LEU A 256 -10.08 19.81 -8.63
C LEU A 256 -9.93 18.73 -7.56
N LEU A 257 -9.68 17.50 -7.98
CA LEU A 257 -9.63 16.35 -7.09
C LEU A 257 -8.22 16.10 -6.53
N TRP A 258 -7.19 16.31 -7.34
CA TRP A 258 -5.85 15.81 -7.06
C TRP A 258 -4.78 16.88 -6.83
N GLY A 259 -5.11 18.16 -7.04
CA GLY A 259 -4.16 19.27 -6.88
C GLY A 259 -2.87 19.07 -7.67
N ASN A 260 -1.72 19.23 -7.01
CA ASN A 260 -0.40 19.17 -7.64
C ASN A 260 0.20 17.75 -7.69
N MET A 261 -0.62 16.70 -7.59
CA MET A 261 -0.14 15.31 -7.64
C MET A 261 0.14 14.81 -9.06
N HIS A 262 -0.18 15.59 -10.10
CA HIS A 262 -0.06 15.20 -11.50
C HIS A 262 1.38 14.90 -11.93
N ASP A 263 2.36 15.59 -11.35
CA ASP A 263 3.78 15.38 -11.68
C ASP A 263 4.40 14.21 -10.90
N GLN A 264 3.75 13.74 -9.82
CA GLN A 264 4.31 12.73 -8.92
C GLN A 264 4.02 11.30 -9.36
N LEU A 265 3.04 11.06 -10.23
CA LEU A 265 2.49 9.72 -10.45
C LEU A 265 2.39 9.38 -11.94
N SER A 266 3.05 8.29 -12.33
CA SER A 266 3.04 7.77 -13.71
C SER A 266 2.70 6.28 -13.71
N VAL A 267 1.71 5.86 -14.49
CA VAL A 267 1.36 4.44 -14.69
C VAL A 267 1.81 4.01 -16.08
N HIS A 268 2.59 2.94 -16.12
CA HIS A 268 3.18 2.35 -17.31
C HIS A 268 2.53 1.00 -17.58
N LYS A 269 1.90 0.87 -18.75
CA LYS A 269 1.39 -0.41 -19.23
C LYS A 269 2.55 -1.24 -19.77
N SER A 270 3.13 -2.11 -18.95
CA SER A 270 4.31 -2.90 -19.31
C SER A 270 4.42 -4.14 -18.41
N ASP A 271 5.13 -5.15 -18.91
CA ASP A 271 5.70 -6.15 -18.02
C ASP A 271 6.78 -5.51 -17.13
N ALA A 272 6.91 -5.97 -15.89
CA ALA A 272 7.88 -5.44 -14.93
C ALA A 272 9.34 -5.73 -15.34
N ALA A 273 9.60 -6.88 -15.97
CA ALA A 273 10.94 -7.22 -16.47
C ALA A 273 11.33 -6.33 -17.64
N ASP A 274 10.42 -6.13 -18.59
CA ASP A 274 10.67 -5.26 -19.74
C ASP A 274 10.84 -3.80 -19.28
N PHE A 275 10.02 -3.34 -18.33
CA PHE A 275 10.11 -1.98 -17.81
C PHE A 275 11.45 -1.71 -17.11
N ILE A 276 11.90 -2.61 -16.23
CA ILE A 276 13.12 -2.38 -15.45
C ILE A 276 14.38 -2.36 -16.34
N ASP A 277 14.35 -3.12 -17.46
CA ASP A 277 15.42 -3.16 -18.45
C ASP A 277 15.54 -1.83 -19.21
N ILE A 278 14.40 -1.22 -19.56
CA ILE A 278 14.35 0.01 -20.37
C ILE A 278 14.47 1.28 -19.51
N CYS A 279 13.97 1.26 -18.27
CA CYS A 279 13.93 2.44 -17.43
C CYS A 279 15.34 2.97 -17.12
N SER A 280 15.50 4.28 -16.96
CA SER A 280 16.78 4.91 -16.58
C SER A 280 16.83 5.36 -15.12
N ASN A 281 15.70 5.32 -14.43
CA ASN A 281 15.57 5.85 -13.08
C ASN A 281 16.28 4.97 -12.05
N ILE A 282 16.81 5.62 -11.01
CA ILE A 282 17.32 4.95 -9.81
C ILE A 282 16.28 5.15 -8.71
N TYR A 283 15.83 4.04 -8.13
CA TYR A 283 14.79 3.98 -7.12
C TYR A 283 15.38 3.86 -5.72
N ASP A 284 14.78 4.60 -4.79
CA ASP A 284 15.08 4.52 -3.36
C ASP A 284 14.27 3.38 -2.71
N LEU A 285 13.05 3.16 -3.22
CA LEU A 285 12.10 2.20 -2.70
C LEU A 285 11.35 1.51 -3.83
N VAL A 286 11.27 0.18 -3.79
CA VAL A 286 10.52 -0.62 -4.75
C VAL A 286 9.50 -1.47 -4.01
N PHE A 287 8.24 -1.37 -4.40
CA PHE A 287 7.16 -2.24 -3.95
C PHE A 287 6.83 -3.24 -5.05
N ILE A 288 6.66 -4.50 -4.69
CA ILE A 288 6.25 -5.57 -5.58
C ILE A 288 5.01 -6.22 -4.97
N ASP A 289 3.87 -6.01 -5.62
CA ASP A 289 2.55 -6.53 -5.26
C ASP A 289 1.91 -7.12 -6.52
N ALA A 290 2.54 -8.16 -7.06
CA ALA A 290 2.19 -8.73 -8.34
C ALA A 290 2.09 -10.25 -8.24
N TYR A 291 0.95 -10.77 -8.69
CA TYR A 291 0.63 -12.19 -8.76
C TYR A 291 0.22 -12.54 -10.19
N ASP A 292 0.38 -13.80 -10.58
CA ASP A 292 -0.22 -14.31 -11.81
C ASP A 292 -1.71 -14.66 -11.64
N GLY A 293 -2.34 -15.13 -12.71
CA GLY A 293 -3.75 -15.51 -12.71
C GLY A 293 -4.11 -16.66 -11.77
N ASP A 294 -3.11 -17.41 -11.29
CA ASP A 294 -3.25 -18.52 -10.33
C ASP A 294 -2.90 -18.09 -8.89
N ASP A 295 -2.75 -16.78 -8.65
CA ASP A 295 -2.44 -16.19 -7.35
C ASP A 295 -1.03 -16.57 -6.83
N ILE A 296 -0.10 -16.83 -7.75
CA ILE A 296 1.29 -17.21 -7.46
C ILE A 296 2.21 -16.04 -7.77
N PHE A 297 3.17 -15.78 -6.87
CA PHE A 297 4.21 -14.78 -7.09
C PHE A 297 5.13 -15.21 -8.26
N PRO A 298 5.18 -14.52 -9.41
CA PRO A 298 5.79 -15.08 -10.61
C PRO A 298 7.30 -15.38 -10.47
N HIS A 299 7.75 -16.58 -10.87
CA HIS A 299 9.17 -17.00 -10.79
C HIS A 299 10.14 -16.00 -11.44
N LYS A 300 9.72 -15.38 -12.55
CA LYS A 300 10.52 -14.34 -13.24
C LYS A 300 10.92 -13.17 -12.33
N LEU A 301 10.14 -12.87 -11.29
CA LEU A 301 10.39 -11.76 -10.36
C LEU A 301 11.34 -12.14 -9.21
N TRP A 302 11.71 -13.41 -9.05
CA TRP A 302 12.59 -13.84 -7.97
C TRP A 302 13.65 -14.88 -8.37
N ASP A 303 13.73 -15.23 -9.66
CA ASP A 303 14.82 -16.05 -10.20
C ASP A 303 16.16 -15.37 -9.91
N ARG A 304 16.98 -16.04 -9.09
CA ARG A 304 18.32 -15.60 -8.66
C ARG A 304 19.24 -15.29 -9.83
N ASN A 305 19.10 -16.03 -10.93
CA ASN A 305 19.91 -15.87 -12.13
C ASN A 305 19.19 -15.11 -13.24
N GLY A 306 17.92 -14.75 -13.00
CA GLY A 306 17.05 -14.10 -13.96
C GLY A 306 17.51 -12.68 -14.31
N PRO A 307 17.12 -12.18 -15.49
CA PRO A 307 17.45 -10.82 -15.93
C PRO A 307 16.82 -9.77 -15.00
N PHE A 308 15.60 -10.01 -14.52
CA PHE A 308 14.87 -9.06 -13.67
C PHE A 308 15.63 -8.66 -12.41
N LEU A 309 16.09 -9.60 -11.57
CA LEU A 309 16.79 -9.26 -10.33
C LEU A 309 18.12 -8.53 -10.62
N LYS A 310 18.82 -8.91 -11.69
CA LYS A 310 20.07 -8.24 -12.12
C LYS A 310 19.81 -6.79 -12.51
N SER A 311 18.80 -6.55 -13.33
CA SER A 311 18.40 -5.21 -13.76
C SER A 311 17.88 -4.40 -12.58
N LEU A 312 17.01 -4.97 -11.75
CA LEU A 312 16.49 -4.34 -10.53
C LEU A 312 17.62 -3.88 -9.60
N ARG A 313 18.65 -4.71 -9.41
CA ARG A 313 19.82 -4.33 -8.61
C ARG A 313 20.54 -3.10 -9.13
N SER A 314 20.61 -2.93 -10.46
CA SER A 314 21.25 -1.78 -11.10
C SER A 314 20.40 -0.50 -11.03
N ARG A 315 19.08 -0.65 -10.80
CA ARG A 315 18.11 0.45 -10.68
C ARG A 315 17.81 0.84 -9.23
N LEU A 316 18.55 0.34 -8.24
CA LEU A 316 18.38 0.67 -6.83
C LEU A 316 19.54 1.52 -6.29
N ASP A 317 19.24 2.53 -5.46
CA ASP A 317 20.28 3.32 -4.78
C ASP A 317 21.15 2.40 -3.90
N LEU A 318 22.46 2.51 -4.07
CA LEU A 318 23.45 1.63 -3.40
C LEU A 318 23.56 1.84 -1.89
N ARG A 319 23.09 2.99 -1.38
CA ARG A 319 23.24 3.38 0.03
C ARG A 319 22.03 2.93 0.82
N HIS A 320 20.83 3.24 0.33
CA HIS A 320 19.57 3.08 1.08
C HIS A 320 18.47 2.31 0.34
N GLY A 321 18.72 1.84 -0.88
CA GLY A 321 17.76 1.12 -1.71
C GLY A 321 17.07 -0.01 -0.96
N THR A 322 15.74 0.00 -1.00
CA THR A 322 14.90 -0.95 -0.26
C THR A 322 13.84 -1.54 -1.20
N ILE A 323 13.66 -2.86 -1.13
CA ILE A 323 12.62 -3.60 -1.85
C ILE A 323 11.63 -4.15 -0.81
N VAL A 324 10.35 -4.06 -1.11
CA VAL A 324 9.25 -4.58 -0.31
C VAL A 324 8.39 -5.45 -1.19
N VAL A 325 8.16 -6.70 -0.80
CA VAL A 325 7.42 -7.69 -1.59
C VAL A 325 6.26 -8.21 -0.76
N ASN A 326 5.06 -8.21 -1.35
CA ASN A 326 3.92 -8.93 -0.81
C ASN A 326 4.02 -10.42 -1.21
N LEU A 327 3.83 -11.33 -0.26
CA LEU A 327 3.89 -12.77 -0.49
C LEU A 327 2.73 -13.47 0.21
N HIS A 328 2.05 -14.37 -0.49
CA HIS A 328 1.12 -15.31 0.13
C HIS A 328 1.91 -16.34 0.94
N ALA A 329 1.55 -16.54 2.20
CA ALA A 329 2.20 -17.55 3.01
C ALA A 329 1.97 -18.95 2.45
N ASP A 330 3.03 -19.75 2.44
CA ASP A 330 2.97 -21.18 2.27
C ASP A 330 3.25 -21.87 3.62
N THR A 331 2.64 -23.03 3.82
CA THR A 331 2.91 -23.89 4.97
C THR A 331 3.33 -25.26 4.48
N ASP A 332 4.53 -25.69 4.84
CA ASP A 332 4.88 -27.10 4.77
C ASP A 332 4.22 -27.85 5.94
N GLU A 333 3.88 -29.14 5.77
CA GLU A 333 3.23 -29.96 6.80
C GLU A 333 3.98 -30.01 8.15
N ASN A 334 5.25 -29.58 8.19
CA ASN A 334 6.12 -29.60 9.37
C ASN A 334 6.58 -28.19 9.85
N SER A 335 6.11 -27.10 9.25
CA SER A 335 6.56 -25.74 9.58
C SER A 335 5.64 -25.03 10.55
N ILE A 336 6.19 -24.53 11.66
CA ILE A 336 5.46 -23.76 12.69
C ILE A 336 5.23 -22.30 12.24
N LEU A 337 6.04 -21.82 11.30
CA LEU A 337 5.93 -20.49 10.70
C LEU A 337 5.16 -20.55 9.37
N PRO A 338 4.45 -19.48 8.98
CA PRO A 338 3.80 -19.35 7.69
C PRO A 338 4.81 -19.12 6.54
N MET A 339 5.97 -19.77 6.60
CA MET A 339 7.02 -19.77 5.57
C MET A 339 7.44 -21.21 5.29
N GLY A 340 6.88 -21.77 4.23
CA GLY A 340 7.32 -23.02 3.63
C GLY A 340 8.54 -22.81 2.72
N LYS A 341 8.90 -23.88 2.01
CA LYS A 341 10.06 -23.90 1.10
C LYS A 341 10.00 -22.82 0.03
N TYR A 342 8.82 -22.53 -0.51
CA TYR A 342 8.67 -21.62 -1.62
C TYR A 342 8.95 -20.18 -1.18
N VAL A 343 8.27 -19.68 -0.15
CA VAL A 343 8.51 -18.32 0.37
C VAL A 343 9.96 -18.17 0.85
N MET A 344 10.53 -19.19 1.49
CA MET A 344 11.93 -19.16 1.92
C MET A 344 12.92 -19.02 0.74
N GLN A 345 12.65 -19.65 -0.40
CA GLN A 345 13.48 -19.49 -1.61
C GLN A 345 13.43 -18.06 -2.15
N VAL A 346 12.24 -17.47 -2.19
CA VAL A 346 12.02 -16.06 -2.59
C VAL A 346 12.77 -15.12 -1.65
N CYS A 347 12.57 -15.27 -0.33
CA CYS A 347 13.25 -14.49 0.70
C CYS A 347 14.78 -14.54 0.55
N ARG A 348 15.34 -15.72 0.31
CA ARG A 348 16.78 -15.89 0.09
C ARG A 348 17.28 -15.23 -1.19
N ALA A 349 16.50 -15.25 -2.28
CA ALA A 349 16.89 -14.57 -3.52
C ALA A 349 17.05 -13.06 -3.30
N TYR A 350 16.10 -12.42 -2.63
CA TYR A 350 16.18 -10.98 -2.29
C TYR A 350 17.24 -10.68 -1.23
N LYS A 351 17.48 -11.60 -0.28
CA LYS A 351 18.60 -11.49 0.66
C LYS A 351 19.94 -11.49 -0.07
N GLU A 352 20.15 -12.44 -0.98
CA GLU A 352 21.39 -12.54 -1.76
C GLU A 352 21.62 -11.28 -2.62
N LEU A 353 20.53 -10.66 -3.09
CA LEU A 353 20.57 -9.44 -3.90
C LEU A 353 21.07 -8.20 -3.14
N LEU A 354 20.54 -7.96 -1.92
CA LEU A 354 20.78 -6.71 -1.17
C LEU A 354 21.61 -6.89 0.10
N GLY A 355 21.84 -8.13 0.54
CA GLY A 355 22.65 -8.50 1.70
C GLY A 355 21.87 -8.58 3.01
N LEU A 356 20.68 -7.98 3.09
CA LEU A 356 19.82 -8.04 4.26
C LEU A 356 18.37 -8.19 3.84
N ALA A 357 17.66 -9.14 4.46
CA ALA A 357 16.23 -9.29 4.30
C ALA A 357 15.56 -9.76 5.59
N PHE A 358 14.34 -9.32 5.83
CA PHE A 358 13.47 -9.79 6.91
C PHE A 358 12.03 -9.89 6.40
N ALA A 359 11.23 -10.72 7.03
CA ALA A 359 9.81 -10.85 6.72
C ALA A 359 8.97 -10.61 7.98
N VAL A 360 7.76 -10.10 7.79
CA VAL A 360 6.77 -9.85 8.85
C VAL A 360 5.42 -10.42 8.41
N SER A 361 4.65 -10.93 9.37
CA SER A 361 3.33 -11.48 9.10
C SER A 361 2.25 -10.42 9.13
N VAL A 362 1.42 -10.41 8.09
CA VAL A 362 0.31 -9.49 7.96
C VAL A 362 -0.86 -9.97 8.82
N PRO A 363 -1.51 -9.07 9.60
CA PRO A 363 -2.73 -9.42 10.31
C PRO A 363 -3.83 -9.94 9.38
N TRP A 364 -4.57 -10.94 9.85
CA TRP A 364 -5.87 -11.40 9.32
C TRP A 364 -5.87 -12.17 7.99
N ILE A 365 -4.91 -11.99 7.08
CA ILE A 365 -4.92 -12.65 5.76
C ILE A 365 -3.78 -13.61 5.44
N CYS A 366 -3.03 -14.08 6.45
CA CYS A 366 -1.92 -15.03 6.26
C CYS A 366 -0.77 -14.56 5.37
N ASN A 367 -0.86 -13.41 4.70
CA ASN A 367 0.22 -12.87 3.88
C ASN A 367 1.46 -12.47 4.70
N LEU A 368 2.57 -12.33 3.98
CA LEU A 368 3.87 -11.93 4.48
C LEU A 368 4.36 -10.72 3.71
N THR A 369 4.91 -9.76 4.43
CA THR A 369 5.68 -8.66 3.84
C THR A 369 7.15 -8.98 3.98
N LEU A 370 7.82 -9.25 2.86
CA LEU A 370 9.27 -9.37 2.78
C LEU A 370 9.87 -7.98 2.52
N VAL A 371 10.89 -7.61 3.26
CA VAL A 371 11.67 -6.39 3.05
C VAL A 371 13.13 -6.76 2.90
N ALA A 372 13.75 -6.33 1.81
CA ALA A 372 15.18 -6.44 1.57
C ALA A 372 15.79 -5.05 1.41
N SER A 373 16.96 -4.81 1.97
CA SER A 373 17.60 -3.48 1.95
C SER A 373 19.12 -3.60 1.82
N THR A 374 19.74 -2.61 1.18
CA THR A 374 21.20 -2.59 0.97
C THR A 374 21.97 -2.47 2.28
N ARG A 375 21.45 -1.71 3.27
CA ARG A 375 22.11 -1.42 4.56
C ARG A 375 21.10 -1.03 5.65
N PHE A 376 21.45 -1.29 6.91
CA PHE A 376 20.90 -0.55 8.05
C PHE A 376 21.99 0.30 8.72
N GLY A 377 21.64 1.55 9.03
CA GLY A 377 22.53 2.54 9.61
C GLY A 377 22.94 2.19 11.04
N LEU A 378 24.06 1.47 11.18
CA LEU A 378 25.00 1.73 12.27
C LEU A 378 26.13 2.59 11.69
N GLY A 379 26.40 3.72 12.34
CA GLY A 379 27.37 4.72 11.89
C GLY A 379 28.76 4.15 11.63
N SER A 380 29.46 4.80 10.69
CA SER A 380 30.91 4.76 10.43
C SER A 380 31.61 3.41 10.53
N ALA A 381 32.11 2.95 9.38
CA ALA A 381 33.32 2.16 9.19
C ALA A 381 33.54 0.92 10.10
N GLU A 382 33.77 -0.21 9.42
CA GLU A 382 34.37 -1.44 9.94
C GLU A 382 33.41 -2.54 10.41
N ARG A 383 33.52 -3.66 9.67
CA ARG A 383 33.05 -5.03 9.94
C ARG A 383 31.57 -5.30 9.67
N ARG A 384 31.35 -6.14 8.64
CA ARG A 384 30.13 -6.95 8.43
C ARG A 384 29.98 -7.95 9.58
N LEU A 385 29.70 -7.48 10.78
CA LEU A 385 29.29 -8.35 11.88
C LEU A 385 27.89 -8.90 11.54
N PRO A 386 27.59 -10.17 11.84
CA PRO A 386 26.24 -10.70 11.72
C PRO A 386 25.29 -9.82 12.52
N MET A 387 24.32 -9.18 11.85
CA MET A 387 23.28 -8.44 12.57
C MET A 387 22.35 -9.44 13.23
N SER A 388 22.14 -9.29 14.55
CA SER A 388 21.14 -10.10 15.22
C SER A 388 19.73 -9.62 14.85
N SER A 389 18.77 -10.55 14.86
CA SER A 389 17.34 -10.25 14.69
C SER A 389 16.88 -9.10 15.60
N ASP A 390 17.32 -9.11 16.86
CA ASP A 390 16.97 -8.07 17.84
C ASP A 390 17.55 -6.70 17.47
N MET A 391 18.76 -6.62 16.93
CA MET A 391 19.36 -5.35 16.51
C MET A 391 18.57 -4.72 15.36
N VAL A 392 18.20 -5.54 14.37
CA VAL A 392 17.39 -5.09 13.23
C VAL A 392 16.02 -4.63 13.71
N LEU A 393 15.34 -5.44 14.52
CA LEU A 393 14.01 -5.11 15.03
C LEU A 393 14.02 -3.86 15.91
N ASN A 394 15.03 -3.67 16.76
CA ASN A 394 15.18 -2.47 17.58
C ASN A 394 15.45 -1.22 16.73
N SER A 395 16.27 -1.34 15.69
CA SER A 395 16.50 -0.26 14.73
C SER A 395 15.20 0.17 14.06
N LEU A 396 14.42 -0.78 13.53
CA LEU A 396 13.12 -0.52 12.93
C LEU A 396 12.14 0.11 13.94
N ALA A 397 12.02 -0.47 15.14
CA ALA A 397 11.15 0.05 16.18
C ALA A 397 11.50 1.48 16.62
N SER A 398 12.80 1.85 16.57
CA SER A 398 13.23 3.22 16.88
C SER A 398 12.79 4.25 15.83
N LYS A 399 12.61 3.82 14.57
CA LYS A 399 12.19 4.67 13.45
C LYS A 399 10.70 4.62 13.17
N SER A 400 9.97 3.61 13.62
CA SER A 400 8.53 3.47 13.33
C SER A 400 7.71 4.67 13.82
N ASN A 401 7.99 5.17 15.02
CA ASN A 401 7.28 6.35 15.57
C ASN A 401 7.55 7.62 14.75
N MET A 402 8.76 7.74 14.19
CA MET A 402 9.11 8.85 13.31
C MET A 402 8.31 8.75 12.00
N VAL A 403 8.20 7.56 11.41
CA VAL A 403 7.38 7.33 10.20
C VAL A 403 5.91 7.65 10.47
N ASP A 404 5.36 7.14 11.57
CA ASP A 404 3.97 7.40 11.99
C ASP A 404 3.68 8.90 12.11
N PHE A 405 4.61 9.65 12.74
CA PHE A 405 4.48 11.09 12.93
C PHE A 405 4.65 11.89 11.63
N LEU A 406 5.67 11.57 10.83
CA LEU A 406 5.97 12.32 9.61
C LEU A 406 4.86 12.20 8.56
N LEU A 407 4.26 11.01 8.45
CA LEU A 407 3.22 10.73 7.46
C LEU A 407 1.81 10.93 8.03
N ASP A 408 1.68 11.25 9.32
CA ASP A 408 0.40 11.32 10.03
C ASP A 408 -0.44 10.06 9.74
N LEU A 409 0.12 8.90 10.11
CA LEU A 409 -0.52 7.61 9.87
C LEU A 409 -1.69 7.40 10.83
N PRO A 410 -2.85 6.93 10.34
CA PRO A 410 -3.99 6.62 11.20
C PRO A 410 -3.80 5.30 11.98
N PHE A 411 -2.74 4.55 11.70
CA PHE A 411 -2.39 3.28 12.33
C PHE A 411 -0.92 3.27 12.77
N PRO A 412 -0.56 2.50 13.82
CA PRO A 412 0.82 2.42 14.30
C PRO A 412 1.66 1.43 13.49
N SER A 413 2.73 1.90 12.83
CA SER A 413 3.64 1.06 12.03
C SER A 413 4.27 -0.07 12.84
N LEU A 414 4.54 0.17 14.13
CA LEU A 414 5.19 -0.80 15.01
C LEU A 414 4.44 -2.14 15.11
N GLN A 415 3.12 -2.13 14.99
CA GLN A 415 2.31 -3.36 15.03
C GLN A 415 2.55 -4.24 13.81
N TYR A 416 2.76 -3.63 12.64
CA TYR A 416 3.03 -4.34 11.40
C TYR A 416 4.50 -4.79 11.28
N ILE A 417 5.41 -4.17 12.02
CA ILE A 417 6.85 -4.53 12.01
C ILE A 417 7.16 -5.68 12.97
N LYS A 418 6.53 -5.71 14.15
CA LYS A 418 6.87 -6.71 15.19
C LYS A 418 6.23 -8.08 14.96
N ARG A 419 5.11 -8.12 14.25
CA ARG A 419 4.29 -9.32 14.15
C ARG A 419 4.96 -10.36 13.25
N GLY A 420 5.27 -11.53 13.82
CA GLY A 420 5.90 -12.62 13.07
C GLY A 420 7.21 -12.22 12.41
N PHE A 421 7.97 -11.30 13.04
CA PHE A 421 9.25 -10.83 12.51
C PHE A 421 10.23 -11.99 12.43
N VAL A 422 10.80 -12.20 11.23
CA VAL A 422 11.83 -13.20 10.96
C VAL A 422 12.93 -12.54 10.16
N LEU A 423 14.16 -12.54 10.69
CA LEU A 423 15.35 -12.20 9.93
C LEU A 423 15.72 -13.39 9.02
N ILE A 424 15.99 -13.13 7.74
CA ILE A 424 16.32 -14.18 6.79
C ILE A 424 17.82 -14.49 6.88
N ASP A 425 18.16 -15.77 7.02
CA ASP A 425 19.52 -16.33 7.08
C ASP A 425 20.07 -16.81 5.73
#